data_AF-A0A140HPU3-F1
#
_entry.id   AF-A0A140HPU3-F1
#
_cell.length_a   1.000
_cell.length_b   1.000
_cell.length_c   1.000
_cell.angle_alpha   90.00
_cell.angle_beta   90.00
_cell.angle_gamma   90.00
#
_symmetry.space_group_name_H-M   'P 1'
#
loop_
_entity.id
_entity.type
_entity.pdbx_description
1 polymer ?
#
loop_
_entity_poly.entity_id
_entity_poly.type
_entity_poly.pdbx_seq_one_letter_code
_entity_poly.pdbx_strand_id
1 'polypeptide(L)'
;VRLMTKLLLVFRCPAAMKAASEEVRRTFESSYQKIDPTNSRLVLTREQLDNMPVLDSIIKEAMRLSSASLNVRMAKSDFLLHLDNKESYHIRKDDVIALYPPMIHFDPEIYDNPLAYKYDRYLDGNGQEKTSFYRNGRKLRYYYMPFGSGVTKCPGRFFAVHEIKQFLSLLL
;
A
#
# COMPACT_ATOMS: atom_id res chain seq x y z
N VAL A 1 2.26 -2.22 15.89
CA VAL A 1 3.72 -2.19 16.08
C VAL A 1 4.50 -2.27 14.76
N ARG A 2 4.41 -3.35 13.95
CA ARG A 2 5.23 -3.50 12.71
C ARG A 2 5.06 -2.39 11.66
N LEU A 3 3.83 -1.89 11.46
CA LEU A 3 3.57 -0.79 10.52
C LEU A 3 4.24 0.52 10.96
N MET A 4 4.09 0.93 12.23
CA MET A 4 4.78 2.11 12.77
C MET A 4 6.30 2.01 12.59
N THR A 5 6.90 0.85 12.85
CA THR A 5 8.35 0.67 12.66
C THR A 5 8.78 0.83 11.21
N LYS A 6 7.93 0.45 10.23
CA LYS A 6 8.23 0.67 8.80
C LYS A 6 7.90 2.08 8.33
N LEU A 7 6.90 2.75 8.91
CA LEU A 7 6.67 4.18 8.65
C LEU A 7 7.83 5.04 9.16
N LEU A 8 8.55 4.60 10.20
CA LEU A 8 9.81 5.25 10.62
C LEU A 8 10.90 5.22 9.53
N LEU A 9 10.79 4.37 8.51
CA LEU A 9 11.72 4.37 7.38
C LEU A 9 11.64 5.64 6.54
N VAL A 10 10.51 6.36 6.60
CA VAL A 10 10.40 7.70 6.02
C VAL A 10 11.49 8.59 6.64
N PHE A 11 11.52 8.72 7.96
CA PHE A 11 12.51 9.52 8.69
C PHE A 11 13.95 9.04 8.51
N ARG A 12 14.16 7.75 8.21
CA ARG A 12 15.50 7.20 7.93
C ARG A 12 15.94 7.40 6.48
N CYS A 13 15.05 7.84 5.59
CA CYS A 13 15.33 8.07 4.18
C CYS A 13 15.22 9.58 3.89
N PRO A 14 16.34 10.32 3.78
CA PRO A 14 16.32 11.76 3.53
C PRO A 14 15.55 12.16 2.27
N ALA A 15 15.62 11.33 1.21
CA ALA A 15 14.86 11.55 -0.01
C ALA A 15 13.34 11.43 0.20
N ALA A 16 12.90 10.42 0.97
CA ALA A 16 11.49 10.23 1.30
C ALA A 16 10.95 11.38 2.17
N MET A 17 11.72 11.80 3.19
CA MET A 17 11.38 12.96 4.02
C MET A 17 11.22 14.22 3.17
N LYS A 18 12.20 14.53 2.34
CA LYS A 18 12.17 15.73 1.49
C LYS A 18 10.97 15.73 0.55
N ALA A 19 10.70 14.60 -0.11
CA ALA A 19 9.57 14.48 -1.04
C ALA A 19 8.21 14.59 -0.31
N ALA A 20 8.08 13.96 0.87
CA ALA A 20 6.86 14.01 1.67
C ALA A 20 6.60 15.42 2.22
N SER A 21 7.59 16.07 2.82
CA SER A 21 7.46 17.44 3.33
C SER A 21 7.07 18.43 2.23
N GLU A 22 7.63 18.27 1.02
CA GLU A 22 7.30 19.12 -0.12
C GLU A 22 5.85 18.91 -0.61
N GLU A 23 5.37 17.67 -0.69
CA GLU A 23 3.97 17.37 -1.03
C GLU A 23 3.00 17.91 0.02
N VAL A 24 3.31 17.73 1.31
CA VAL A 24 2.51 18.24 2.43
C VAL A 24 2.45 19.78 2.40
N ARG A 25 3.59 20.45 2.24
CA ARG A 25 3.69 21.90 2.12
C ARG A 25 2.83 22.44 0.98
N ARG A 26 2.96 21.86 -0.22
CA ARG A 26 2.16 22.25 -1.40
C ARG A 26 0.66 22.08 -1.16
N THR A 27 0.27 21.02 -0.47
CA THR A 27 -1.14 20.75 -0.17
C THR A 27 -1.70 21.83 0.77
N PHE A 28 -0.97 22.23 1.81
CA PHE A 28 -1.43 23.30 2.70
C PHE A 28 -1.43 24.68 2.04
N GLU A 29 -0.43 24.99 1.20
CA GLU A 29 -0.36 26.25 0.46
C GLU A 29 -1.53 26.43 -0.51
N SER A 30 -1.88 25.36 -1.25
CA SER A 30 -3.05 25.39 -2.15
C SER A 30 -4.38 25.58 -1.41
N SER A 31 -4.39 25.32 -0.10
CA SER A 31 -5.56 25.45 0.78
C SER A 31 -5.60 26.79 1.53
N TYR A 32 -4.62 27.68 1.32
CA TYR A 32 -4.40 28.90 2.10
C TYR A 32 -4.34 28.66 3.63
N GLN A 33 -3.94 27.45 4.05
CA GLN A 33 -3.82 27.12 5.47
C GLN A 33 -2.44 27.54 5.97
N LYS A 34 -2.42 28.44 6.96
CA LYS A 34 -1.20 28.79 7.67
C LYS A 34 -0.98 27.77 8.79
N ILE A 35 0.21 27.17 8.80
CA ILE A 35 0.67 26.33 9.89
C ILE A 35 1.03 27.26 11.05
N ASP A 36 0.17 27.28 12.07
CA ASP A 36 0.40 28.00 13.33
C ASP A 36 0.57 26.96 14.45
N PRO A 37 1.76 26.83 15.06
CA PRO A 37 2.03 25.90 16.16
C PRO A 37 1.16 26.12 17.40
N THR A 38 0.57 27.32 17.54
CA THR A 38 -0.15 27.73 18.76
C THR A 38 -1.65 27.59 18.65
N ASN A 39 -2.25 27.76 17.47
CA ASN A 39 -3.68 27.55 17.26
C ASN A 39 -4.09 27.49 15.78
N SER A 40 -3.82 26.38 15.11
CA SER A 40 -4.42 26.12 13.79
C SER A 40 -5.05 24.73 13.73
N ARG A 41 -6.38 24.72 13.54
CA ARG A 41 -7.10 23.52 13.14
C ARG A 41 -6.80 23.29 11.65
N LEU A 42 -5.84 22.42 11.36
CA LEU A 42 -5.55 21.99 10.00
C LEU A 42 -6.71 21.15 9.49
N VAL A 43 -7.20 21.46 8.29
CA VAL A 43 -8.34 20.78 7.68
C VAL A 43 -7.92 20.21 6.34
N LEU A 44 -7.77 18.89 6.26
CA LEU A 44 -7.53 18.21 4.99
C LEU A 44 -8.84 17.65 4.47
N THR A 45 -9.24 18.09 3.28
CA THR A 45 -10.40 17.52 2.59
C THR A 45 -10.07 16.11 2.08
N ARG A 46 -11.12 15.32 1.82
CA ARG A 46 -10.94 14.00 1.22
C ARG A 46 -10.22 14.06 -0.12
N GLU A 47 -10.57 15.02 -0.97
CA GLU A 47 -9.95 15.18 -2.30
C GLU A 47 -8.45 15.47 -2.17
N GLN A 48 -8.06 16.32 -1.23
CA GLN A 48 -6.64 16.59 -0.95
C GLN A 48 -5.92 15.34 -0.46
N LEU A 49 -6.52 14.59 0.46
CA LEU A 49 -5.96 13.33 0.93
C LEU A 49 -5.86 12.29 -0.19
N ASP A 50 -6.81 12.25 -1.11
CA ASP A 50 -6.78 11.34 -2.25
C ASP A 50 -5.71 11.76 -3.29
N ASN A 51 -5.34 13.05 -3.33
CA ASN A 51 -4.34 13.64 -4.24
C ASN A 51 -2.93 13.82 -3.61
N MET A 52 -2.51 12.88 -2.76
CA MET A 52 -1.16 12.85 -2.16
C MET A 52 -0.39 11.58 -2.62
N PRO A 53 0.09 11.54 -3.88
CA PRO A 53 0.72 10.35 -4.46
C PRO A 53 2.04 9.95 -3.79
N VAL A 54 2.85 10.89 -3.31
CA VAL A 54 4.12 10.59 -2.61
C VAL A 54 3.83 9.91 -1.28
N LEU A 55 2.92 10.46 -0.47
CA LEU A 55 2.49 9.81 0.77
C LEU A 55 1.82 8.46 0.50
N ASP A 56 1.04 8.32 -0.56
CA ASP A 56 0.50 7.02 -0.96
C ASP A 56 1.60 6.00 -1.24
N SER A 57 2.62 6.38 -2.00
CA SER A 57 3.72 5.48 -2.35
C SER A 57 4.54 5.09 -1.12
N ILE A 58 4.80 6.04 -0.22
CA ILE A 58 5.43 5.82 1.09
C ILE A 58 4.65 4.80 1.92
N ILE A 59 3.33 5.00 2.07
CA ILE A 59 2.47 4.14 2.86
C ILE A 59 2.39 2.74 2.23
N LYS A 60 2.25 2.66 0.90
CA LYS A 60 2.24 1.40 0.16
C LYS A 60 3.54 0.64 0.35
N GLU A 61 4.69 1.29 0.25
CA GLU A 61 5.99 0.64 0.43
C GLU A 61 6.21 0.17 1.88
N ALA A 62 5.84 1.00 2.87
CA ALA A 62 5.91 0.61 4.27
C ALA A 62 5.01 -0.61 4.56
N MET A 63 3.81 -0.66 3.98
CA MET A 63 2.89 -1.79 4.11
C MET A 63 3.39 -3.03 3.36
N ARG A 64 3.97 -2.89 2.16
CA ARG A 64 4.58 -4.01 1.42
C ARG A 64 5.64 -4.72 2.26
N LEU A 65 6.47 -3.95 2.98
CA LEU A 65 7.56 -4.47 3.81
C LEU A 65 7.13 -4.95 5.22
N SER A 66 5.91 -4.64 5.67
CA SER A 66 5.44 -5.00 7.03
C SER A 66 4.27 -5.98 7.04
N SER A 67 3.52 -6.07 5.94
CA SER A 67 2.35 -6.93 5.84
C SER A 67 2.75 -8.39 5.97
N ALA A 68 2.02 -9.11 6.81
CA ALA A 68 2.11 -10.56 6.97
C ALA A 68 0.71 -11.20 6.92
N SER A 69 -0.19 -10.60 6.13
CA SER A 69 -1.57 -11.06 6.01
C SER A 69 -1.65 -12.45 5.36
N LEU A 70 -2.69 -13.20 5.73
CA LEU A 70 -3.14 -14.42 5.05
C LEU A 70 -4.54 -14.15 4.50
N ASN A 71 -4.73 -14.38 3.21
CA ASN A 71 -6.06 -14.30 2.59
C ASN A 71 -6.63 -15.72 2.49
N VAL A 72 -7.70 -15.99 3.23
CA VAL A 72 -8.16 -17.35 3.51
C VAL A 72 -9.61 -17.55 3.06
N ARG A 73 -9.89 -18.71 2.48
CA ARG A 73 -11.23 -19.22 2.17
C ARG A 73 -11.37 -20.67 2.58
N MET A 74 -12.57 -21.07 2.96
CA MET A 74 -12.93 -22.45 3.24
C MET A 74 -13.84 -22.97 2.13
N ALA A 75 -13.54 -24.17 1.63
CA ALA A 75 -14.34 -24.85 0.63
C ALA A 75 -15.68 -25.30 1.25
N LYS A 76 -16.81 -24.98 0.59
CA LYS A 76 -18.15 -25.36 1.07
C LYS A 76 -18.61 -26.75 0.60
N SER A 77 -17.94 -27.28 -0.41
CA SER A 77 -18.18 -28.59 -1.00
C SER A 77 -16.89 -29.06 -1.68
N ASP A 78 -16.81 -30.32 -2.05
CA ASP A 78 -15.76 -30.82 -2.93
C ASP A 78 -15.88 -30.12 -4.30
N PHE A 79 -14.77 -29.66 -4.85
CA PHE A 79 -14.75 -29.05 -6.20
C PHE A 79 -13.36 -29.13 -6.84
N LEU A 80 -13.31 -28.85 -8.14
CA LEU A 80 -12.06 -28.75 -8.89
C LEU A 80 -11.68 -27.26 -9.03
N LEU A 81 -10.56 -26.86 -8.43
CA LEU A 81 -10.01 -25.51 -8.54
C LEU A 81 -9.14 -25.41 -9.79
N HIS A 82 -9.55 -24.58 -10.75
CA HIS A 82 -8.79 -24.31 -11.97
C HIS A 82 -7.88 -23.08 -11.80
N LEU A 83 -6.60 -23.22 -12.16
CA LEU A 83 -5.61 -22.14 -12.11
C LEU A 83 -5.28 -21.59 -13.51
N ASP A 84 -4.73 -20.38 -13.54
CA ASP A 84 -4.39 -19.65 -14.78
C ASP A 84 -3.32 -20.33 -15.64
N ASN A 85 -2.52 -21.24 -15.05
CA ASN A 85 -1.53 -22.06 -15.74
C ASN A 85 -2.11 -23.37 -16.31
N LYS A 86 -3.45 -23.49 -16.37
CA LYS A 86 -4.20 -24.68 -16.81
C LYS A 86 -4.09 -25.88 -15.87
N GLU A 87 -3.43 -25.75 -14.73
CA GLU A 87 -3.44 -26.79 -13.70
C GLU A 87 -4.78 -26.80 -12.96
N SER A 88 -5.13 -27.94 -12.37
CA SER A 88 -6.37 -28.11 -11.63
C SER A 88 -6.17 -29.01 -10.42
N TYR A 89 -6.80 -28.65 -9.30
CA TYR A 89 -6.62 -29.34 -8.01
C TYR A 89 -7.97 -29.70 -7.41
N HIS A 90 -8.12 -30.95 -6.96
CA HIS A 90 -9.28 -31.36 -6.18
C HIS A 90 -9.18 -30.78 -4.77
N ILE A 91 -10.15 -29.96 -4.41
CA ILE A 91 -10.28 -29.38 -3.08
C ILE A 91 -11.44 -30.08 -2.38
N ARG A 92 -11.21 -30.58 -1.18
CA ARG A 92 -12.25 -31.25 -0.38
C ARG A 92 -13.06 -30.19 0.34
N LYS A 93 -14.32 -30.52 0.65
CA LYS A 93 -15.13 -29.75 1.57
C LYS A 93 -14.36 -29.51 2.87
N ASP A 94 -14.50 -28.31 3.41
CA ASP A 94 -13.86 -27.84 4.64
C ASP A 94 -12.34 -27.62 4.54
N ASP A 95 -11.70 -27.91 3.40
CA ASP A 95 -10.31 -27.52 3.14
C ASP A 95 -10.16 -25.99 3.14
N VAL A 96 -9.00 -25.54 3.64
CA VAL A 96 -8.62 -24.13 3.69
C VAL A 96 -7.71 -23.80 2.51
N ILE A 97 -8.17 -22.89 1.65
CA ILE A 97 -7.37 -22.28 0.60
C ILE A 97 -6.81 -20.97 1.12
N ALA A 98 -5.48 -20.87 1.21
CA ALA A 98 -4.80 -19.68 1.71
C ALA A 98 -3.84 -19.11 0.67
N LEU A 99 -3.86 -17.79 0.52
CA LEU A 99 -2.81 -17.02 -0.15
C LEU A 99 -1.97 -16.32 0.90
N TYR A 100 -0.65 -16.34 0.69
CA TYR A 100 0.30 -15.57 1.48
C TYR A 100 0.89 -14.43 0.65
N PRO A 101 0.21 -13.26 0.57
CA PRO A 101 0.67 -12.07 -0.14
C PRO A 101 2.13 -11.67 0.03
N PRO A 102 2.79 -11.87 1.20
CA PRO A 102 4.21 -11.56 1.32
C PRO A 102 5.08 -12.24 0.27
N MET A 103 4.71 -13.41 -0.25
CA MET A 103 5.44 -14.05 -1.35
C MET A 103 5.47 -13.20 -2.61
N ILE A 104 4.39 -12.47 -2.92
CA ILE A 104 4.32 -11.53 -4.04
C ILE A 104 5.06 -10.24 -3.68
N HIS A 105 4.89 -9.75 -2.45
CA HIS A 105 5.48 -8.49 -1.99
C HIS A 105 7.01 -8.54 -1.96
N PHE A 106 7.60 -9.71 -1.71
CA PHE A 106 9.05 -9.91 -1.68
C PHE A 106 9.62 -10.61 -2.92
N ASP A 107 8.82 -10.81 -3.97
CA ASP A 107 9.27 -11.41 -5.22
C ASP A 107 10.21 -10.44 -5.98
N PRO A 108 11.50 -10.79 -6.19
CA PRO A 108 12.44 -9.94 -6.91
C PRO A 108 12.10 -9.79 -8.40
N GLU A 109 11.30 -10.69 -8.96
CA GLU A 109 10.82 -10.61 -10.35
C GLU A 109 9.80 -9.46 -10.52
N ILE A 110 9.03 -9.19 -9.46
CA ILE A 110 8.00 -8.14 -9.44
C ILE A 110 8.59 -6.82 -8.93
N TYR A 111 9.39 -6.90 -7.87
CA TYR A 111 9.88 -5.77 -7.12
C TYR A 111 11.41 -5.79 -7.05
N ASP A 112 12.06 -4.97 -7.89
CA ASP A 112 13.52 -4.84 -7.84
C ASP A 112 14.02 -4.42 -6.44
N ASN A 113 15.05 -5.12 -5.95
CA ASN A 113 15.55 -5.02 -4.58
C ASN A 113 14.40 -5.09 -3.56
N PRO A 114 13.74 -6.25 -3.41
CA PRO A 114 12.46 -6.36 -2.70
C PRO A 114 12.57 -6.12 -1.19
N LEU A 115 13.76 -6.29 -0.59
CA LEU A 115 13.97 -6.01 0.83
C LEU A 115 14.27 -4.54 1.11
N ALA A 116 14.67 -3.77 0.08
CA ALA A 116 14.97 -2.35 0.20
C ALA A 116 13.68 -1.51 0.23
N TYR A 117 13.67 -0.51 1.10
CA TYR A 117 12.63 0.52 1.11
C TYR A 117 12.90 1.53 0.00
N LYS A 118 11.97 1.63 -0.95
CA LYS A 118 11.99 2.61 -2.04
C LYS A 118 10.70 3.43 -1.99
N TYR A 119 10.79 4.67 -1.50
CA TYR A 119 9.61 5.51 -1.24
C TYR A 119 8.81 5.82 -2.50
N ASP A 120 9.45 5.78 -3.67
CA ASP A 120 8.95 6.07 -5.01
C ASP A 120 8.55 4.80 -5.79
N ARG A 121 8.55 3.62 -5.15
CA ARG A 121 8.25 2.35 -5.84
C ARG A 121 6.89 2.33 -6.53
N TYR A 122 5.93 3.08 -5.99
CA TYR A 122 4.58 3.21 -6.51
C TYR A 122 4.35 4.58 -7.19
N LEU A 123 5.42 5.24 -7.62
CA LEU A 123 5.37 6.43 -8.47
C LEU A 123 5.83 6.11 -9.90
N ASP A 124 5.23 6.74 -10.88
CA ASP A 124 5.67 6.72 -12.28
C ASP A 124 6.65 7.88 -12.58
N GLY A 125 7.11 7.97 -13.83
CA GLY A 125 8.05 9.02 -14.25
C GLY A 125 7.50 10.45 -14.14
N ASN A 126 6.19 10.61 -13.99
CA ASN A 126 5.50 11.90 -13.81
C ASN A 126 5.15 12.16 -12.34
N GLY A 127 5.57 11.30 -11.41
CA GLY A 127 5.24 11.39 -10.00
C GLY A 127 3.78 11.02 -9.67
N GLN A 128 3.07 10.34 -10.58
CA GLN A 128 1.70 9.85 -10.37
C GLN A 128 1.71 8.39 -9.90
N GLU A 129 0.56 7.87 -9.47
CA GLU A 129 0.47 6.49 -9.00
C GLU A 129 0.85 5.48 -10.09
N LYS A 130 1.90 4.70 -9.83
CA LYS A 130 2.26 3.53 -10.63
C LYS A 130 1.43 2.33 -10.21
N THR A 131 0.65 1.81 -11.15
CA THR A 131 -0.20 0.60 -10.98
C THR A 131 0.22 -0.57 -11.86
N SER A 132 1.28 -0.40 -12.66
CA SER A 132 1.77 -1.43 -13.58
C SER A 132 2.97 -2.18 -12.99
N PHE A 133 2.71 -3.41 -12.55
CA PHE A 133 3.70 -4.37 -12.07
C PHE A 133 3.54 -5.68 -12.85
N TYR A 134 4.64 -6.39 -13.07
CA TYR A 134 4.69 -7.53 -13.99
C TYR A 134 5.37 -8.73 -13.34
N ARG A 135 4.98 -9.92 -13.79
CA ARG A 135 5.66 -11.19 -13.53
C ARG A 135 5.55 -12.04 -14.78
N ASN A 136 6.64 -12.63 -15.24
CA ASN A 136 6.75 -13.43 -16.46
C ASN A 136 6.16 -12.70 -17.68
N GLY A 137 6.46 -11.40 -17.81
CA GLY A 137 5.94 -10.54 -18.88
C GLY A 137 4.45 -10.21 -18.80
N ARG A 138 3.71 -10.70 -17.78
CA ARG A 138 2.27 -10.46 -17.62
C ARG A 138 2.00 -9.39 -16.57
N LYS A 139 1.12 -8.44 -16.89
CA LYS A 139 0.67 -7.41 -15.94
C LYS A 139 -0.13 -8.05 -14.82
N LEU A 140 0.24 -7.79 -13.58
CA LEU A 140 -0.42 -8.33 -12.40
C LEU A 140 -1.68 -7.52 -12.06
N ARG A 141 -2.81 -8.21 -11.90
CA ARG A 141 -4.03 -7.62 -11.34
C ARG A 141 -3.89 -7.37 -9.83
N TYR A 142 -3.19 -8.25 -9.12
CA TYR A 142 -3.03 -8.22 -7.66
C TYR A 142 -1.55 -8.17 -7.27
N TYR A 143 -0.93 -7.00 -7.43
CA TYR A 143 0.47 -6.77 -7.05
C TYR A 143 0.64 -6.32 -5.59
N TYR A 144 -0.38 -5.68 -5.02
CA TYR A 144 -0.38 -5.09 -3.68
C TYR A 144 -1.64 -5.52 -2.91
N MET A 145 -1.48 -6.15 -1.74
CA MET A 145 -2.58 -6.79 -0.99
C MET A 145 -2.44 -6.73 0.55
N PRO A 146 -1.92 -5.66 1.19
CA PRO A 146 -1.88 -5.61 2.65
C PRO A 146 -3.28 -5.53 3.28
N PHE A 147 -4.25 -5.01 2.54
CA PHE A 147 -5.66 -4.97 2.93
C PHE A 147 -6.48 -6.14 2.40
N GLY A 148 -5.85 -7.21 1.87
CA GLY A 148 -6.54 -8.30 1.20
C GLY A 148 -7.04 -7.94 -0.21
N SER A 149 -7.89 -8.80 -0.77
CA SER A 149 -8.43 -8.68 -2.13
C SER A 149 -9.84 -9.29 -2.22
N GLY A 150 -10.58 -8.94 -3.28
CA GLY A 150 -11.95 -9.44 -3.49
C GLY A 150 -12.88 -9.18 -2.29
N VAL A 151 -13.68 -10.18 -1.94
CA VAL A 151 -14.63 -10.09 -0.80
C VAL A 151 -13.96 -10.21 0.58
N THR A 152 -12.65 -10.44 0.65
CA THR A 152 -11.85 -10.43 1.90
C THR A 152 -11.09 -9.11 2.08
N LYS A 153 -11.37 -8.10 1.24
CA LYS A 153 -10.70 -6.81 1.31
C LYS A 153 -11.20 -6.00 2.51
N CYS A 154 -10.28 -5.43 3.30
CA CYS A 154 -10.59 -4.61 4.46
C CYS A 154 -11.53 -3.45 4.10
N PRO A 155 -12.71 -3.32 4.75
CA PRO A 155 -13.63 -2.22 4.47
C PRO A 155 -13.08 -0.87 4.95
N GLY A 156 -12.33 -0.85 6.05
CA GLY A 156 -11.72 0.35 6.65
C GLY A 156 -10.45 0.86 5.95
N ARG A 157 -10.02 0.26 4.83
CA ARG A 157 -8.76 0.61 4.15
C ARG A 157 -8.63 2.09 3.77
N PHE A 158 -9.73 2.74 3.41
CA PHE A 158 -9.72 4.15 3.01
C PHE A 158 -9.47 5.03 4.23
N PHE A 159 -10.24 4.79 5.30
CA PHE A 159 -10.04 5.46 6.58
C PHE A 159 -8.63 5.25 7.12
N ALA A 160 -8.11 4.01 7.08
CA ALA A 160 -6.76 3.70 7.54
C ALA A 160 -5.69 4.49 6.76
N VAL A 161 -5.80 4.59 5.43
CA VAL A 161 -4.85 5.38 4.63
C VAL A 161 -5.00 6.87 4.93
N HIS A 162 -6.23 7.38 5.03
CA HIS A 162 -6.50 8.79 5.36
C HIS A 162 -5.96 9.18 6.74
N GLU A 163 -6.14 8.35 7.76
CA GLU A 163 -5.61 8.57 9.11
C GLU A 163 -4.08 8.61 9.10
N ILE A 164 -3.42 7.69 8.38
CA ILE A 164 -1.96 7.69 8.25
C ILE A 164 -1.47 8.95 7.50
N LYS A 165 -2.15 9.36 6.42
CA LYS A 165 -1.81 10.59 5.71
C LYS A 165 -1.94 11.82 6.61
N GLN A 166 -3.05 11.94 7.33
CA GLN A 166 -3.25 13.02 8.31
C GLN A 166 -2.15 13.03 9.37
N PHE A 167 -1.81 11.87 9.95
CA PHE A 167 -0.74 11.76 10.93
C PHE A 167 0.61 12.22 10.35
N LEU A 168 0.96 11.77 9.14
CA LEU A 168 2.21 12.19 8.48
C LEU A 168 2.21 13.68 8.15
N SER A 169 1.08 14.24 7.68
CA SER A 169 0.96 15.67 7.40
C SER A 169 1.05 16.55 8.65
N LEU A 170 0.66 16.05 9.82
CA LEU A 170 0.81 16.76 11.10
C LEU A 170 2.26 16.67 11.64
N LEU A 171 2.99 15.63 11.27
CA LEU A 171 4.33 15.35 11.77
C LEU A 171 5.44 15.99 10.93
N LEU A 172 5.18 16.21 9.63
CA LEU A 172 6.10 16.80 8.64
C LEU A 172 5.95 18.32 8.55
#